data_AF-A0A963KKR3-F1
#
_entry.id   AF-A0A963KKR3-F1
#
_cell.length_a   1.000
_cell.length_b   1.000
_cell.length_c   1.000
_cell.angle_alpha   90.00
_cell.angle_beta   90.00
_cell.angle_gamma   90.00
#
_symmetry.space_group_name_H-M   'P 1'
#
loop_
_entity.id
_entity.type
_entity.pdbx_description
1 polymer ?
#
loop_
_entity_poly.entity_id
_entity_poly.type
_entity_poly.pdbx_seq_one_letter_code
_entity_poly.pdbx_strand_id
1 'polypeptide(L)'
;VDLLAGGQDAVAQPVQLRARVGDSELRFDGSTTDPLHVAGLRGTFSLSGPSLAAVGDPLGITLPATPAFRANGTLAKEAATWEANIADARIGASRLEGVFTYDTRRETPLLTGRLGGSRLLLSDLGPAVGAPAADDPDARPTSASGRVIPDRPFDLPSLRRMDADVAVDIAELNTGTDVIEQLRPLRAHLLLADGVLTVSDIDARTAEGRLEGHLQLDGRARQAQWTADLHLRDVDLARWLKLERAAGTPPYVSGRLDGQVRVAGTGRSTAEILASLDGGLRMHVRDATLSHLLVEAAGVDLAQALGLAIRGDAALPVLCNVADFGIDNGVARPKAFVIITRDSTIWLDGSVSLRTETLDLRAVVSPKDFSPLSLRTPVHVRGSLREPAVSLELNRLAGKAGAAALLALLNPLAAIIPFIDPGASQEAQRVGAQCDALVRKQGWISAPVPRPKHAPMPQTPARAR
;
A
#
# COMPACT_ATOMS: atom_id res chain seq x y z
N VAL A 1 29.33 -12.51 57.49
CA VAL A 1 28.83 -13.87 57.71
C VAL A 1 28.96 -14.58 56.37
N ASP A 2 30.02 -15.37 56.24
CA ASP A 2 30.20 -16.30 55.12
C ASP A 2 29.06 -17.32 55.14
N LEU A 3 28.33 -17.43 54.04
CA LEU A 3 27.57 -18.62 53.70
C LEU A 3 27.71 -18.87 52.20
N LEU A 4 28.71 -19.68 51.86
CA LEU A 4 28.71 -20.49 50.66
C LEU A 4 27.57 -21.50 50.75
N ALA A 5 26.60 -21.40 49.85
CA ALA A 5 25.72 -22.50 49.48
C ALA A 5 25.48 -22.44 47.96
N GLY A 6 26.39 -23.06 47.21
CA GLY A 6 26.09 -23.49 45.85
C GLY A 6 25.30 -24.79 45.91
N GLY A 7 24.08 -24.78 45.36
CA GLY A 7 23.32 -25.99 45.04
C GLY A 7 21.87 -26.02 45.53
N GLN A 8 20.96 -25.89 44.57
CA GLN A 8 19.58 -26.41 44.52
C GLN A 8 18.48 -25.66 45.30
N ASP A 9 17.46 -25.28 44.52
CA ASP A 9 16.18 -24.64 44.87
C ASP A 9 16.23 -23.19 45.38
N ALA A 10 16.52 -22.25 44.47
CA ALA A 10 16.17 -20.85 44.67
C ALA A 10 14.64 -20.74 44.84
N VAL A 11 14.18 -20.52 46.07
CA VAL A 11 12.75 -20.40 46.41
C VAL A 11 12.17 -19.20 45.66
N ALA A 12 11.16 -19.46 44.81
CA ALA A 12 10.46 -18.41 44.10
C ALA A 12 9.75 -17.46 45.08
N GLN A 13 10.08 -16.17 45.02
CA GLN A 13 9.50 -15.13 45.85
C GLN A 13 8.45 -14.34 45.05
N PRO A 14 7.28 -14.02 45.63
CA PRO A 14 6.28 -13.22 44.94
C PRO A 14 6.80 -11.79 44.69
N VAL A 15 6.51 -11.26 43.51
CA VAL A 15 6.87 -9.90 43.09
C VAL A 15 5.67 -9.24 42.45
N GLN A 16 5.37 -8.04 42.91
CA GLN A 16 4.46 -7.11 42.25
C GLN A 16 5.25 -5.86 41.88
N LEU A 17 5.24 -5.53 40.59
CA LEU A 17 5.91 -4.34 40.07
C LEU A 17 4.87 -3.44 39.42
N ARG A 18 4.90 -2.16 39.80
CA ARG A 18 4.18 -1.09 39.11
C ARG A 18 5.19 -0.02 38.75
N ALA A 19 5.36 0.23 37.46
CA ALA A 19 6.30 1.21 36.95
C ALA A 19 5.57 2.18 36.02
N ARG A 20 5.95 3.46 36.09
CA ARG A 20 5.46 4.50 35.20
C ARG A 20 6.63 5.29 34.65
N VAL A 21 6.74 5.38 33.34
CA VAL A 21 7.79 6.13 32.64
C VAL A 21 7.12 6.99 31.58
N GLY A 22 7.08 8.31 31.82
CA GLY A 22 6.23 9.23 31.05
C GLY A 22 4.75 8.78 31.09
N ASP A 23 4.14 8.67 29.92
CA ASP A 23 2.76 8.19 29.76
C ASP A 23 2.64 6.66 29.63
N SER A 24 3.75 5.95 29.82
CA SER A 24 3.76 4.48 29.80
C SER A 24 3.58 3.92 31.20
N GLU A 25 2.71 2.92 31.34
CA GLU A 25 2.45 2.21 32.58
C GLU A 25 2.65 0.70 32.39
N LEU A 26 3.44 0.11 33.28
CA LEU A 26 3.67 -1.33 33.38
C LEU A 26 3.16 -1.82 34.74
N ARG A 27 2.36 -2.88 34.73
CA ARG A 27 2.05 -3.69 35.90
C ARG A 27 2.53 -5.12 35.63
N PHE A 28 3.18 -5.72 36.60
CA PHE A 28 3.60 -7.11 36.56
C PHE A 28 3.30 -7.77 37.90
N ASP A 29 2.70 -8.94 37.85
CA ASP A 29 2.36 -9.76 39.01
C ASP A 29 2.90 -11.17 38.75
N GLY A 30 3.80 -11.64 39.61
CA GLY A 30 4.47 -12.93 39.40
C GLY A 30 5.42 -13.32 40.52
N SER A 31 6.46 -14.07 40.15
CA SER A 31 7.50 -14.51 41.05
C SER A 31 8.89 -14.36 40.42
N THR A 32 9.92 -14.26 41.26
CA THR A 32 11.33 -14.26 40.85
C THR A 32 12.13 -15.21 41.74
N THR A 33 13.15 -15.86 41.20
CA THR A 33 14.10 -16.65 41.98
C THR A 33 15.28 -15.81 42.49
N ASP A 34 15.52 -14.65 41.87
CA ASP A 34 16.54 -13.69 42.28
C ASP A 34 16.02 -12.25 42.06
N PRO A 35 15.50 -11.59 43.10
CA PRO A 35 14.96 -10.24 42.97
C PRO A 35 16.03 -9.17 42.75
N LEU A 36 17.27 -9.39 43.21
CA LEU A 36 18.35 -8.41 43.12
C LEU A 36 18.88 -8.31 41.68
N HIS A 37 19.00 -9.44 40.99
CA HIS A 37 19.46 -9.50 39.61
C HIS A 37 18.32 -9.64 38.58
N VAL A 38 17.06 -9.65 39.06
CA VAL A 38 15.85 -9.84 38.26
C VAL A 38 15.99 -11.09 37.39
N ALA A 39 16.33 -12.24 37.99
CA ALA A 39 16.51 -13.50 37.28
C ALA A 39 15.47 -14.55 37.69
N GLY A 40 15.05 -15.38 36.74
CA GLY A 40 13.97 -16.35 36.94
C GLY A 40 12.61 -15.69 37.16
N LEU A 41 12.36 -14.56 36.48
CA LEU A 41 11.10 -13.85 36.54
C LEU A 41 10.04 -14.66 35.79
N ARG A 42 8.85 -14.86 36.36
CA ARG A 42 7.71 -15.47 35.66
C ARG A 42 6.41 -14.88 36.20
N GLY A 43 5.53 -14.43 35.32
CA GLY A 43 4.26 -13.83 35.75
C GLY A 43 3.42 -13.27 34.62
N THR A 44 2.38 -12.55 34.99
CA THR A 44 1.50 -11.81 34.08
C THR A 44 1.87 -10.34 34.05
N PHE A 45 1.72 -9.70 32.90
CA PHE A 45 1.92 -8.27 32.76
C PHE A 45 0.72 -7.58 32.09
N SER A 46 0.54 -6.31 32.41
CA SER A 46 -0.23 -5.36 31.60
C SER A 46 0.65 -4.15 31.31
N LEU A 47 0.76 -3.78 30.04
CA LEU A 47 1.57 -2.67 29.58
C LEU A 47 0.70 -1.74 28.73
N SER A 48 0.82 -0.44 28.91
CA SER A 48 0.20 0.56 28.04
C SER A 48 1.10 1.77 27.88
N GLY A 49 0.98 2.46 26.76
CA GLY A 49 1.72 3.69 26.52
C GLY A 49 1.27 4.40 25.24
N PRO A 50 1.84 5.58 24.96
CA PRO A 50 1.46 6.39 23.81
C PRO A 50 1.94 5.81 22.47
N SER A 51 2.95 4.94 22.47
CA SER A 51 3.51 4.29 21.28
C SER A 51 4.36 3.09 21.69
N LEU A 52 4.43 2.05 20.85
CA LEU A 52 5.34 0.92 21.10
C LEU A 52 6.81 1.36 21.15
N ALA A 53 7.23 2.27 20.27
CA ALA A 53 8.58 2.82 20.26
C ALA A 53 8.98 3.44 21.61
N ALA A 54 8.05 4.19 22.24
CA ALA A 54 8.31 4.88 23.51
C ALA A 54 8.61 3.91 24.67
N VAL A 55 8.12 2.66 24.60
CA VAL A 55 8.41 1.63 25.60
C VAL A 55 9.58 0.74 25.20
N GLY A 56 9.82 0.56 23.90
CA GLY A 56 10.96 -0.20 23.39
C GLY A 56 12.30 0.49 23.68
N ASP A 57 12.36 1.81 23.55
CA ASP A 57 13.61 2.59 23.65
C ASP A 57 14.35 2.41 24.98
N PRO A 58 13.71 2.53 26.16
CA PRO A 58 14.38 2.28 27.44
C PRO A 58 14.84 0.82 27.63
N LEU A 59 14.24 -0.12 26.91
CA LEU A 59 14.55 -1.56 26.99
C LEU A 59 15.58 -1.99 25.95
N GLY A 60 16.05 -1.08 25.10
CA GLY A 60 16.95 -1.39 24.01
C GLY A 60 16.30 -2.22 22.89
N ILE A 61 14.98 -2.25 22.81
CA ILE A 61 14.22 -2.99 21.80
C ILE A 61 13.75 -2.01 20.72
N THR A 62 14.06 -2.28 19.46
CA THR A 62 13.58 -1.47 18.33
C THR A 62 12.14 -1.82 18.02
N LEU A 63 11.20 -0.99 18.47
CA LEU A 63 9.80 -1.14 18.14
C LEU A 63 9.33 0.01 17.23
N PRO A 64 8.37 -0.24 16.32
CA PRO A 64 7.87 0.80 15.44
C PRO A 64 7.15 1.89 16.23
N ALA A 65 7.18 3.11 15.71
CA ALA A 65 6.28 4.15 16.18
C ALA A 65 4.83 3.75 15.82
N THR A 66 3.92 3.86 16.78
CA THR A 66 2.50 3.51 16.63
C THR A 66 1.62 4.53 17.35
N PRO A 67 0.29 4.50 17.14
CA PRO A 67 -0.65 5.10 18.08
C PRO A 67 -0.56 4.46 19.47
N ALA A 68 -1.34 5.01 20.41
CA ALA A 68 -1.46 4.49 21.76
C ALA A 68 -1.79 3.00 21.75
N PHE A 69 -1.17 2.28 22.68
CA PHE A 69 -1.32 0.84 22.78
C PHE A 69 -1.58 0.38 24.20
N ARG A 70 -2.17 -0.82 24.29
CA ARG A 70 -2.26 -1.61 25.50
C ARG A 70 -2.03 -3.07 25.15
N ALA A 71 -1.28 -3.77 25.97
CA ALA A 71 -0.98 -5.17 25.82
C ALA A 71 -1.07 -5.88 27.17
N ASN A 72 -1.46 -7.15 27.15
CA ASN A 72 -1.44 -8.02 28.31
C ASN A 72 -1.03 -9.42 27.92
N GLY A 73 -0.46 -10.15 28.87
CA GLY A 73 0.08 -11.46 28.61
C GLY A 73 0.91 -12.00 29.75
N THR A 74 1.74 -13.00 29.44
CA THR A 74 2.72 -13.56 30.38
C THR A 74 4.13 -13.21 29.95
N LEU A 75 4.99 -12.98 30.93
CA LEU A 75 6.40 -12.71 30.74
C LEU A 75 7.20 -13.70 31.59
N ALA A 76 8.18 -14.34 30.98
CA ALA A 76 9.20 -15.10 31.67
C ALA A 76 10.59 -14.59 31.30
N LYS A 77 11.53 -14.67 32.23
CA LYS A 77 12.93 -14.33 32.00
C LYS A 77 13.81 -15.39 32.63
N GLU A 78 14.58 -16.08 31.80
CA GLU A 78 15.55 -17.07 32.22
C GLU A 78 16.94 -16.61 31.74
N ALA A 79 17.83 -16.31 32.69
CA ALA A 79 19.12 -15.69 32.44
C ALA A 79 19.02 -14.41 31.56
N ALA A 80 19.46 -14.49 30.30
CA ALA A 80 19.48 -13.40 29.33
C ALA A 80 18.44 -13.57 28.20
N THR A 81 17.48 -14.47 28.40
CA THR A 81 16.40 -14.73 27.45
C THR A 81 15.07 -14.32 28.08
N TRP A 82 14.31 -13.50 27.36
CA TRP A 82 12.96 -13.10 27.72
C TRP A 82 11.97 -13.82 26.82
N GLU A 83 10.91 -14.35 27.40
CA GLU A 83 9.79 -14.95 26.69
C GLU A 83 8.53 -14.15 27.00
N ALA A 84 7.95 -13.53 25.99
CA ALA A 84 6.70 -12.79 26.10
C ALA A 84 5.63 -13.51 25.28
N ASN A 85 4.56 -13.92 25.96
CA ASN A 85 3.33 -14.38 25.31
C ASN A 85 2.27 -13.30 25.49
N ILE A 86 2.03 -12.55 24.42
CA ILE A 86 1.07 -11.46 24.35
C ILE A 86 -0.29 -12.06 23.96
N ALA A 87 -1.20 -12.14 24.93
CA ALA A 87 -2.52 -12.72 24.74
C ALA A 87 -3.50 -11.75 24.04
N ASP A 88 -3.38 -10.45 24.31
CA ASP A 88 -4.15 -9.40 23.64
C ASP A 88 -3.31 -8.12 23.62
N ALA A 89 -3.15 -7.56 22.42
CA ALA A 89 -2.58 -6.24 22.20
C ALA A 89 -3.51 -5.43 21.31
N ARG A 90 -3.87 -4.24 21.79
CA ARG A 90 -4.57 -3.22 21.01
C ARG A 90 -3.61 -2.08 20.74
N ILE A 91 -3.42 -1.76 19.47
CA ILE A 91 -2.56 -0.67 19.01
C ILE A 91 -3.42 0.18 18.09
N GLY A 92 -3.83 1.37 18.51
CA GLY A 92 -4.88 2.11 17.80
C GLY A 92 -6.14 1.26 17.62
N ALA A 93 -6.51 0.97 16.37
CA ALA A 93 -7.65 0.12 16.03
C ALA A 93 -7.27 -1.34 15.70
N SER A 94 -5.98 -1.66 15.71
CA SER A 94 -5.46 -3.01 15.49
C SER A 94 -5.65 -3.90 16.72
N ARG A 95 -5.84 -5.21 16.48
CA ARG A 95 -5.99 -6.26 17.50
C ARG A 95 -5.05 -7.41 17.16
N LEU A 96 -3.96 -7.49 17.91
CA LEU A 96 -2.83 -8.37 17.70
C LEU A 96 -2.58 -9.27 18.92
N GLU A 97 -1.83 -10.33 18.69
CA GLU A 97 -1.35 -11.28 19.69
C GLU A 97 0.00 -11.82 19.22
N GLY A 98 0.76 -12.48 20.08
CA GLY A 98 2.01 -13.05 19.63
C GLY A 98 2.85 -13.69 20.71
N VAL A 99 3.80 -14.50 20.27
CA VAL A 99 4.77 -15.15 21.15
C VAL A 99 6.15 -14.77 20.66
N PHE A 100 6.94 -14.19 21.55
CA PHE A 100 8.24 -13.64 21.23
C PHE A 100 9.29 -14.12 22.22
N THR A 101 10.48 -14.42 21.70
CA THR A 101 11.69 -14.66 22.47
C THR A 101 12.70 -13.57 22.14
N TYR A 102 13.17 -12.87 23.16
CA TYR A 102 14.20 -11.84 23.04
C TYR A 102 15.48 -12.31 23.74
N ASP A 103 16.52 -12.58 22.95
CA ASP A 103 17.81 -13.09 23.41
C ASP A 103 18.87 -11.99 23.41
N THR A 104 19.33 -11.60 24.61
CA THR A 104 20.35 -10.57 24.80
C THR A 104 21.75 -11.14 25.04
N ARG A 105 21.98 -12.43 24.78
CA ARG A 105 23.33 -13.07 24.89
C ARG A 105 24.24 -12.74 23.71
N ARG A 106 23.65 -12.38 22.57
CA ARG A 106 24.34 -11.94 21.36
C ARG A 106 24.79 -10.48 21.52
N GLU A 107 25.84 -10.10 20.80
CA GLU A 107 26.29 -8.70 20.74
C GLU A 107 25.18 -7.78 20.20
N THR A 108 24.49 -8.23 19.15
CA THR A 108 23.23 -7.66 18.67
C THR A 108 22.09 -8.56 19.16
N PRO A 109 21.21 -8.07 20.06
CA PRO A 109 20.07 -8.83 20.55
C PRO A 109 19.18 -9.36 19.43
N LEU A 110 18.55 -10.50 19.64
CA LEU A 110 17.70 -11.16 18.65
C LEU A 110 16.27 -11.30 19.16
N LEU A 111 15.31 -10.74 18.43
CA LEU A 111 13.88 -10.97 18.63
C LEU A 111 13.39 -12.06 17.65
N THR A 112 12.90 -13.18 18.16
CA THR A 112 12.30 -14.24 17.35
C THR A 112 10.85 -14.46 17.74
N GLY A 113 10.00 -14.93 16.82
CA GLY A 113 8.65 -15.35 17.23
C GLY A 113 7.60 -15.34 16.14
N ARG A 114 6.34 -15.25 16.59
CA ARG A 114 5.16 -15.13 15.73
C ARG A 114 4.32 -13.93 16.15
N LEU A 115 3.94 -13.12 15.17
CA LEU A 115 2.94 -12.08 15.29
C LEU A 115 1.64 -12.55 14.65
N GLY A 116 0.58 -12.63 15.44
CA GLY A 116 -0.77 -12.97 15.03
C GLY A 116 -1.76 -11.83 15.27
N GLY A 117 -3.00 -12.03 14.85
CA GLY A 117 -4.07 -11.10 15.20
C GLY A 117 -5.30 -11.21 14.33
N SER A 118 -6.43 -10.78 14.88
CA SER A 118 -7.68 -10.72 14.13
C SER A 118 -7.70 -9.60 13.08
N ARG A 119 -6.97 -8.50 13.33
CA ARG A 119 -7.01 -7.31 12.49
C ARG A 119 -5.78 -6.44 12.69
N LEU A 120 -5.15 -6.04 11.59
CA LEU A 120 -4.15 -4.99 11.51
C LEU A 120 -4.70 -3.86 10.64
N LEU A 121 -4.66 -2.62 11.14
CA LEU A 121 -5.04 -1.45 10.37
C LEU A 121 -3.76 -0.76 9.86
N LEU A 122 -3.67 -0.55 8.54
CA LEU A 122 -2.47 0.02 7.91
C LEU A 122 -2.14 1.43 8.44
N SER A 123 -3.14 2.24 8.78
CA SER A 123 -2.92 3.57 9.35
C SER A 123 -2.26 3.54 10.74
N ASP A 124 -2.40 2.44 11.50
CA ASP A 124 -1.72 2.29 12.80
C ASP A 124 -0.22 2.04 12.62
N LEU A 125 0.23 1.63 11.43
CA LEU A 125 1.64 1.58 11.03
C LEU A 125 2.13 2.90 10.42
N GLY A 126 1.23 3.86 10.19
CA GLY A 126 1.53 5.17 9.63
C GLY A 126 2.68 5.88 10.35
N PRO A 127 2.70 5.95 11.69
CA PRO A 127 3.78 6.61 12.41
C PRO A 127 5.16 6.00 12.17
N ALA A 128 5.25 4.68 11.95
CA ALA A 128 6.49 4.00 11.62
C ALA A 128 7.07 4.44 10.25
N VAL A 129 6.21 4.89 9.33
CA VAL A 129 6.60 5.41 8.01
C VAL A 129 6.54 6.95 7.93
N GLY A 130 6.54 7.62 9.08
CA GLY A 130 6.64 9.07 9.18
C GLY A 130 5.31 9.83 9.15
N ALA A 131 4.16 9.15 9.10
CA ALA A 131 2.86 9.82 9.24
C ALA A 131 2.68 10.34 10.68
N PRO A 132 1.98 11.46 10.92
CA PRO A 132 1.65 11.87 12.28
C PRO A 132 0.81 10.80 13.00
N ALA A 133 1.13 10.52 14.26
CA ALA A 133 0.24 9.73 15.10
C ALA A 133 -0.99 10.59 15.44
N ALA A 134 -2.18 9.99 15.48
CA ALA A 134 -3.43 10.71 15.72
C ALA A 134 -3.45 11.48 17.05
N ASP A 135 -2.69 11.00 18.04
CA ASP A 135 -2.64 11.53 19.41
C ASP A 135 -1.34 12.30 19.71
N ASP A 136 -0.52 12.61 18.70
CA ASP A 136 0.74 13.35 18.88
C ASP A 136 0.47 14.88 18.94
N PRO A 137 0.67 15.53 20.09
CA PRO A 137 0.42 16.97 20.25
C PRO A 137 1.43 17.85 19.49
N ASP A 138 2.61 17.31 19.16
CA ASP A 138 3.66 17.98 18.38
C ASP A 138 3.63 17.62 16.89
N ALA A 139 2.68 16.77 16.48
CA ALA A 139 2.46 16.45 15.08
C ALA A 139 2.08 17.71 14.32
N ARG A 140 3.03 18.28 13.59
CA ARG A 140 2.70 19.18 12.48
C ARG A 140 1.89 18.35 11.49
N PRO A 141 0.61 18.67 11.26
CA PRO A 141 -0.16 17.89 10.34
C PRO A 141 0.44 18.10 8.95
N THR A 142 0.63 17.02 8.21
CA THR A 142 0.91 17.06 6.76
C THR A 142 -0.13 17.91 6.02
N SER A 143 -1.30 18.14 6.63
CA SER A 143 -2.33 19.05 6.13
C SER A 143 -1.85 20.50 5.93
N ALA A 144 -0.89 21.00 6.70
CA ALA A 144 -0.42 22.38 6.56
C ALA A 144 0.37 22.61 5.26
N SER A 145 0.94 21.56 4.67
CA SER A 145 1.67 21.62 3.40
C SER A 145 0.84 21.19 2.18
N GLY A 146 -0.43 20.79 2.38
CA GLY A 146 -1.29 20.26 1.32
C GLY A 146 -0.85 18.89 0.77
N ARG A 147 0.15 18.26 1.39
CA ARG A 147 0.73 16.99 0.99
C ARG A 147 0.05 15.81 1.68
N VAL A 148 0.06 14.66 1.01
CA VAL A 148 -0.45 13.36 1.49
C VAL A 148 0.67 12.38 1.81
N ILE A 149 1.86 12.56 1.22
CA ILE A 149 3.02 11.68 1.47
C ILE A 149 3.79 12.17 2.70
N PRO A 150 4.05 11.30 3.70
CA PRO A 150 4.80 11.72 4.89
C PRO A 150 6.27 12.04 4.61
N ASP A 151 6.77 13.14 5.16
CA ASP A 151 8.14 13.64 4.97
C ASP A 151 9.03 13.54 6.22
N ARG A 152 8.50 13.04 7.34
CA ARG A 152 9.26 12.85 8.57
C ARG A 152 10.42 11.86 8.35
N PRO A 153 11.65 12.21 8.76
CA PRO A 153 12.79 11.30 8.66
C PRO A 153 12.61 10.01 9.47
N PHE A 154 13.09 8.89 8.93
CA PHE A 154 13.18 7.62 9.63
C PHE A 154 14.30 7.62 10.67
N ASP A 155 14.11 6.90 11.77
CA ASP A 155 15.20 6.54 12.70
C ASP A 155 15.97 5.31 12.17
N LEU A 156 16.75 5.50 11.11
CA LEU A 156 17.56 4.41 10.52
C LEU A 156 18.57 3.79 11.50
N PRO A 157 19.24 4.55 12.40
CA PRO A 157 20.09 3.96 13.43
C PRO A 157 19.39 2.92 14.30
N SER A 158 18.08 3.07 14.58
CA SER A 158 17.34 2.08 15.37
C SER A 158 17.34 0.68 14.77
N LEU A 159 17.40 0.56 13.44
CA LEU A 159 17.36 -0.73 12.74
C LEU A 159 18.58 -1.60 13.05
N ARG A 160 19.67 -1.03 13.60
CA ARG A 160 20.88 -1.76 14.00
C ARG A 160 20.95 -2.08 15.50
N ARG A 161 19.98 -1.65 16.30
CA ARG A 161 19.98 -1.94 17.75
C ARG A 161 19.62 -3.41 18.04
N MET A 162 18.89 -4.08 17.15
CA MET A 162 18.57 -5.50 17.28
C MET A 162 18.37 -6.16 15.91
N ASP A 163 18.48 -7.49 15.89
CA ASP A 163 18.00 -8.35 14.81
C ASP A 163 16.59 -8.86 15.14
N ALA A 164 15.82 -9.21 14.11
CA ALA A 164 14.51 -9.83 14.27
C ALA A 164 14.24 -10.93 13.23
N ASP A 165 13.54 -11.99 13.62
CA ASP A 165 13.02 -13.06 12.76
C ASP A 165 11.60 -13.41 13.23
N VAL A 166 10.59 -12.86 12.56
CA VAL A 166 9.19 -12.92 12.99
C VAL A 166 8.30 -13.41 11.85
N ALA A 167 7.62 -14.53 12.08
CA ALA A 167 6.56 -14.97 11.19
C ALA A 167 5.26 -14.19 11.48
N VAL A 168 4.63 -13.66 10.43
CA VAL A 168 3.42 -12.83 10.52
C VAL A 168 2.22 -13.58 9.95
N ASP A 169 1.12 -13.60 10.69
CA ASP A 169 -0.12 -14.29 10.33
C ASP A 169 -1.34 -13.51 10.86
N ILE A 170 -1.81 -12.55 10.07
CA ILE A 170 -2.92 -11.67 10.43
C ILE A 170 -4.17 -12.07 9.63
N ALA A 171 -5.30 -12.24 10.32
CA ALA A 171 -6.54 -12.66 9.68
C ALA A 171 -7.11 -11.60 8.73
N GLU A 172 -6.93 -10.32 9.04
CA GLU A 172 -7.37 -9.19 8.21
C GLU A 172 -6.33 -8.05 8.25
N LEU A 173 -5.83 -7.64 7.09
CA LEU A 173 -5.18 -6.34 6.91
C LEU A 173 -6.19 -5.37 6.31
N ASN A 174 -6.57 -4.39 7.13
CA ASN A 174 -7.42 -3.28 6.74
C ASN A 174 -6.57 -2.15 6.16
N THR A 175 -6.86 -1.74 4.92
CA THR A 175 -6.11 -0.73 4.17
C THR A 175 -6.41 0.71 4.61
N GLY A 176 -7.39 0.92 5.49
CA GLY A 176 -7.82 2.23 5.96
C GLY A 176 -8.78 2.96 5.00
N THR A 177 -9.35 2.24 4.03
CA THR A 177 -10.34 2.77 3.10
C THR A 177 -11.48 1.79 2.86
N ASP A 178 -12.69 2.32 2.71
CA ASP A 178 -13.88 1.53 2.42
C ASP A 178 -14.11 1.32 0.92
N VAL A 179 -13.35 2.02 0.05
CA VAL A 179 -13.49 1.89 -1.42
C VAL A 179 -12.76 0.68 -2.00
N ILE A 180 -11.91 0.01 -1.21
CA ILE A 180 -11.14 -1.16 -1.63
C ILE A 180 -11.40 -2.35 -0.68
N GLU A 181 -11.54 -3.55 -1.23
CA GLU A 181 -11.63 -4.79 -0.47
C GLU A 181 -10.34 -5.05 0.34
N GLN A 182 -10.53 -5.35 1.62
CA GLN A 182 -9.44 -5.60 2.58
C GLN A 182 -8.72 -6.92 2.27
N LEU A 183 -7.53 -7.12 2.83
CA LEU A 183 -6.77 -8.34 2.60
C LEU A 183 -7.03 -9.36 3.70
N ARG A 184 -7.38 -10.61 3.34
CA ARG A 184 -7.77 -11.67 4.28
C ARG A 184 -7.38 -13.08 3.79
N PRO A 185 -6.40 -13.77 4.38
CA PRO A 185 -5.46 -13.31 5.40
C PRO A 185 -4.30 -12.50 4.79
N LEU A 186 -3.41 -12.00 5.66
CA LEU A 186 -2.05 -11.56 5.35
C LEU A 186 -1.05 -12.47 6.08
N ARG A 187 -0.20 -13.16 5.32
CA ARG A 187 0.97 -13.87 5.86
C ARG A 187 2.24 -13.27 5.29
N ALA A 188 3.30 -13.23 6.08
CA ALA A 188 4.61 -12.75 5.66
C ALA A 188 5.70 -13.25 6.61
N HIS A 189 6.95 -13.07 6.23
CA HIS A 189 8.12 -13.26 7.08
C HIS A 189 8.89 -11.95 7.21
N LEU A 190 8.98 -11.42 8.43
CA LEU A 190 9.73 -10.21 8.74
C LEU A 190 11.11 -10.59 9.26
N LEU A 191 12.15 -10.16 8.55
CA LEU A 191 13.54 -10.30 8.94
C LEU A 191 14.17 -8.92 9.10
N LEU A 192 14.77 -8.64 10.24
CA LEU A 192 15.68 -7.52 10.44
C LEU A 192 17.06 -8.11 10.73
N ALA A 193 18.03 -7.84 9.87
CA ALA A 193 19.39 -8.32 10.07
C ALA A 193 20.36 -7.20 9.70
N ASP A 194 21.23 -6.82 10.64
CA ASP A 194 22.29 -5.81 10.41
C ASP A 194 21.74 -4.50 9.79
N GLY A 195 20.60 -4.01 10.30
CA GLY A 195 19.98 -2.78 9.78
C GLY A 195 19.22 -2.91 8.46
N VAL A 196 19.06 -4.12 7.92
CA VAL A 196 18.27 -4.40 6.71
C VAL A 196 16.95 -5.06 7.10
N LEU A 197 15.85 -4.33 6.96
CA LEU A 197 14.50 -4.84 7.17
C LEU A 197 13.96 -5.44 5.87
N THR A 198 13.56 -6.71 5.90
CA THR A 198 12.96 -7.41 4.77
C THR A 198 11.62 -7.99 5.20
N VAL A 199 10.58 -7.72 4.42
CA VAL A 199 9.29 -8.41 4.53
C VAL A 199 9.17 -9.29 3.31
N SER A 200 9.36 -10.59 3.47
CA SER A 200 9.36 -11.58 2.41
C SER A 200 8.19 -12.55 2.54
N ASP A 201 8.05 -13.47 1.58
CA ASP A 201 7.01 -14.50 1.55
C ASP A 201 5.61 -13.91 1.81
N ILE A 202 5.37 -12.69 1.29
CA ILE A 202 4.08 -12.02 1.38
C ILE A 202 3.07 -12.91 0.65
N ASP A 203 2.04 -13.33 1.37
CA ASP A 203 0.94 -14.12 0.86
C ASP A 203 -0.36 -13.54 1.43
N ALA A 204 -0.99 -12.66 0.65
CA ALA A 204 -2.25 -12.05 1.01
C ALA A 204 -3.34 -12.36 -0.03
N ARG A 205 -4.60 -12.35 0.38
CA ARG A 205 -5.76 -12.54 -0.51
C ARG A 205 -6.64 -11.31 -0.49
N THR A 206 -7.19 -10.92 -1.63
CA THR A 206 -8.23 -9.90 -1.72
C THR A 206 -9.07 -10.15 -2.95
N ALA A 207 -10.39 -9.98 -2.84
CA ALA A 207 -11.34 -10.16 -3.94
C ALA A 207 -11.04 -11.41 -4.80
N GLU A 208 -10.94 -12.57 -4.15
CA GLU A 208 -10.59 -13.90 -4.72
C GLU A 208 -9.16 -14.05 -5.27
N GLY A 209 -8.49 -12.94 -5.58
CA GLY A 209 -7.11 -12.92 -6.03
C GLY A 209 -6.09 -12.99 -4.90
N ARG A 210 -4.83 -12.90 -5.30
CA ARG A 210 -3.66 -13.06 -4.44
C ARG A 210 -2.64 -11.94 -4.68
N LEU A 211 -2.09 -11.41 -3.60
CA LEU A 211 -0.97 -10.49 -3.58
C LEU A 211 0.25 -11.22 -3.02
N GLU A 212 1.35 -11.24 -3.77
CA GLU A 212 2.61 -11.88 -3.36
C GLU A 212 3.80 -10.97 -3.61
N GLY A 213 4.89 -11.19 -2.90
CA GLY A 213 6.14 -10.49 -3.18
C GLY A 213 7.00 -10.27 -1.96
N HIS A 214 7.83 -9.24 -2.05
CA HIS A 214 8.67 -8.81 -0.94
C HIS A 214 8.92 -7.30 -0.98
N LEU A 215 9.28 -6.79 0.19
CA LEU A 215 9.69 -5.41 0.45
C LEU A 215 11.02 -5.45 1.19
N GLN A 216 11.90 -4.49 0.93
CA GLN A 216 13.14 -4.34 1.68
C GLN A 216 13.45 -2.87 1.94
N LEU A 217 13.96 -2.57 3.13
CA LEU A 217 14.50 -1.29 3.55
C LEU A 217 15.91 -1.51 4.12
N ASP A 218 16.93 -1.10 3.38
CA ASP A 218 18.32 -1.08 3.85
C ASP A 218 18.62 0.26 4.55
N GLY A 219 18.73 0.23 5.88
CA GLY A 219 19.00 1.39 6.72
C GLY A 219 20.47 1.57 7.13
N ARG A 220 21.41 0.88 6.47
CA ARG A 220 22.83 0.92 6.87
C ARG A 220 23.51 2.25 6.53
N ALA A 221 23.05 2.92 5.48
CA ALA A 221 23.57 4.22 5.04
C ALA A 221 22.79 5.39 5.65
N ARG A 222 23.22 6.63 5.36
CA ARG A 222 22.52 7.86 5.79
C ARG A 222 21.16 8.06 5.11
N GLN A 223 21.01 7.51 3.91
CA GLN A 223 19.76 7.43 3.17
C GLN A 223 19.41 5.96 3.05
N ALA A 224 18.16 5.61 3.35
CA ALA A 224 17.71 4.24 3.20
C ALA A 224 17.55 3.91 1.72
N GLN A 225 17.82 2.66 1.36
CA GLN A 225 17.45 2.11 0.07
C GLN A 225 16.21 1.24 0.24
N TRP A 226 15.16 1.53 -0.50
CA TRP A 226 13.91 0.78 -0.46
C TRP A 226 13.66 0.08 -1.78
N THR A 227 13.20 -1.17 -1.71
CA THR A 227 12.80 -1.92 -2.90
C THR A 227 11.48 -2.64 -2.66
N ALA A 228 10.71 -2.81 -3.73
CA ALA A 228 9.49 -3.61 -3.75
C ALA A 228 9.38 -4.38 -5.05
N ASP A 229 9.09 -5.68 -4.96
CA ASP A 229 8.63 -6.51 -6.08
C ASP A 229 7.34 -7.19 -5.64
N LEU A 230 6.21 -6.69 -6.11
CA LEU A 230 4.86 -7.12 -5.74
C LEU A 230 4.10 -7.58 -6.97
N HIS A 231 3.39 -8.69 -6.83
CA HIS A 231 2.59 -9.33 -7.86
C HIS A 231 1.16 -9.47 -7.37
N LEU A 232 0.23 -8.87 -8.11
CA LEU A 232 -1.20 -9.07 -7.93
C LEU A 232 -1.66 -10.07 -9.00
N ARG A 233 -2.39 -11.11 -8.60
CA ARG A 233 -2.88 -12.13 -9.52
C ARG A 233 -4.36 -12.36 -9.32
N ASP A 234 -5.06 -12.43 -10.45
CA ASP A 234 -6.43 -12.90 -10.55
C ASP A 234 -7.41 -12.21 -9.57
N VAL A 235 -7.28 -10.90 -9.39
CA VAL A 235 -8.16 -10.12 -8.51
C VAL A 235 -9.45 -9.76 -9.23
N ASP A 236 -10.60 -10.07 -8.63
CA ASP A 236 -11.89 -9.61 -9.14
C ASP A 236 -12.01 -8.08 -8.96
N LEU A 237 -11.94 -7.35 -10.06
CA LEU A 237 -11.87 -5.89 -10.04
C LEU A 237 -13.17 -5.24 -9.54
N ALA A 238 -14.33 -5.84 -9.83
CA ALA A 238 -15.62 -5.30 -9.41
C ALA A 238 -15.86 -5.50 -7.90
N ARG A 239 -15.37 -6.61 -7.35
CA ARG A 239 -15.39 -6.86 -5.90
C ARG A 239 -14.30 -6.07 -5.17
N TRP A 240 -13.12 -5.95 -5.79
CA TRP A 240 -12.00 -5.23 -5.20
C TRP A 240 -12.31 -3.74 -5.05
N LEU A 241 -12.91 -3.12 -6.07
CA LEU A 241 -13.38 -1.75 -6.03
C LEU A 241 -14.81 -1.70 -5.52
N LYS A 242 -15.00 -1.35 -4.24
CA LYS A 242 -16.32 -1.28 -3.57
C LYS A 242 -17.12 -0.05 -3.97
N LEU A 243 -17.27 0.15 -5.27
CA LEU A 243 -18.01 1.28 -5.84
C LEU A 243 -19.49 0.91 -5.93
N GLU A 244 -20.29 1.42 -4.99
CA GLU A 244 -21.72 1.14 -4.94
C GLU A 244 -22.45 1.65 -6.19
N ARG A 245 -23.45 0.88 -6.63
CA ARG A 245 -24.34 1.21 -7.75
C ARG A 245 -25.77 0.80 -7.42
N ALA A 246 -26.72 1.41 -8.11
CA ALA A 246 -28.13 1.04 -8.00
C ALA A 246 -28.32 -0.46 -8.32
N ALA A 247 -29.19 -1.13 -7.56
CA ALA A 247 -29.47 -2.55 -7.71
C ALA A 247 -29.87 -2.89 -9.16
N GLY A 248 -29.31 -3.98 -9.70
CA GLY A 248 -29.53 -4.39 -11.10
C GLY A 248 -28.67 -3.66 -12.13
N THR A 249 -27.81 -2.72 -11.72
CA THR A 249 -26.88 -2.03 -12.62
C THR A 249 -25.53 -2.75 -12.66
N PRO A 250 -24.91 -2.94 -13.84
CA PRO A 250 -23.58 -3.52 -13.93
C PRO A 250 -22.52 -2.65 -13.21
N PRO A 251 -21.41 -3.23 -12.71
CA PRO A 251 -20.29 -2.48 -12.13
C PRO A 251 -19.70 -1.44 -13.10
N TYR A 252 -19.06 -0.39 -12.58
CA TYR A 252 -18.33 0.58 -13.41
C TYR A 252 -17.22 -0.08 -14.23
N VAL A 253 -16.54 -1.04 -13.61
CA VAL A 253 -15.49 -1.85 -14.22
C VAL A 253 -15.56 -3.24 -13.60
N SER A 254 -15.33 -4.27 -14.40
CA SER A 254 -15.18 -5.65 -13.95
C SER A 254 -14.11 -6.39 -14.75
N GLY A 255 -13.75 -7.59 -14.30
CA GLY A 255 -12.73 -8.44 -14.91
C GLY A 255 -11.72 -8.96 -13.88
N ARG A 256 -10.79 -9.81 -14.33
CA ARG A 256 -9.72 -10.37 -13.50
C ARG A 256 -8.44 -9.58 -13.70
N LEU A 257 -8.05 -8.79 -12.70
CA LEU A 257 -6.86 -7.96 -12.70
C LEU A 257 -5.63 -8.78 -12.31
N ASP A 258 -4.61 -8.70 -13.16
CA ASP A 258 -3.25 -9.08 -12.84
C ASP A 258 -2.35 -7.82 -12.88
N GLY A 259 -1.43 -7.70 -11.93
CA GLY A 259 -0.53 -6.55 -11.82
C GLY A 259 0.86 -6.90 -11.32
N GLN A 260 1.83 -6.06 -11.64
CA GLN A 260 3.18 -6.12 -11.10
C GLN A 260 3.70 -4.72 -10.81
N VAL A 261 4.28 -4.54 -9.62
CA VAL A 261 5.07 -3.38 -9.25
C VAL A 261 6.49 -3.84 -8.99
N ARG A 262 7.46 -3.24 -9.69
CA ARG A 262 8.88 -3.40 -9.38
C ARG A 262 9.52 -2.04 -9.32
N VAL A 263 9.93 -1.64 -8.13
CA VAL A 263 10.45 -0.29 -7.90
C VAL A 263 11.59 -0.29 -6.89
N ALA A 264 12.46 0.71 -6.99
CA ALA A 264 13.50 1.01 -6.02
C ALA A 264 13.55 2.52 -5.80
N GLY A 265 13.88 2.95 -4.59
CA GLY A 265 14.03 4.37 -4.26
C GLY A 265 15.01 4.58 -3.11
N THR A 266 15.47 5.81 -2.95
CA THR A 266 16.42 6.18 -1.89
C THR A 266 15.99 7.45 -1.17
N GLY A 267 16.15 7.49 0.15
CA GLY A 267 15.76 8.67 0.92
C GLY A 267 15.80 8.47 2.42
N ARG A 268 15.62 9.56 3.15
CA ARG A 268 15.54 9.55 4.62
C ARG A 268 14.12 9.56 5.14
N SER A 269 13.12 9.71 4.26
CA SER A 269 11.69 9.68 4.59
C SER A 269 10.91 9.02 3.46
N THR A 270 9.63 8.75 3.70
CA THR A 270 8.73 8.18 2.68
C THR A 270 8.62 9.10 1.47
N ALA A 271 8.50 10.42 1.68
CA ALA A 271 8.51 11.41 0.62
C ALA A 271 9.82 11.40 -0.18
N GLU A 272 10.99 11.36 0.47
CA GLU A 272 12.28 11.32 -0.24
C GLU A 272 12.44 10.02 -1.07
N ILE A 273 12.05 8.85 -0.52
CA ILE A 273 12.07 7.57 -1.23
C ILE A 273 11.16 7.60 -2.45
N LEU A 274 9.91 8.07 -2.29
CA LEU A 274 8.95 8.12 -3.39
C LEU A 274 9.32 9.19 -4.44
N ALA A 275 10.00 10.27 -4.02
CA ALA A 275 10.51 11.32 -4.92
C ALA A 275 11.71 10.88 -5.76
N SER A 276 12.45 9.83 -5.36
CA SER A 276 13.57 9.26 -6.11
C SER A 276 13.25 7.89 -6.72
N LEU A 277 11.96 7.52 -6.74
CA LEU A 277 11.53 6.19 -7.13
C LEU A 277 11.80 5.93 -8.62
N ASP A 278 12.38 4.78 -8.92
CA ASP A 278 12.64 4.26 -10.27
C ASP A 278 12.02 2.88 -10.43
N GLY A 279 11.58 2.54 -11.64
CA GLY A 279 11.07 1.22 -11.98
C GLY A 279 9.80 1.26 -12.83
N GLY A 280 8.80 0.46 -12.46
CA GLY A 280 7.55 0.46 -13.19
C GLY A 280 6.40 -0.32 -12.57
N LEU A 281 5.21 -0.03 -13.09
CA LEU A 281 3.95 -0.68 -12.79
C LEU A 281 3.36 -1.22 -14.09
N ARG A 282 2.99 -2.50 -14.10
CA ARG A 282 2.31 -3.13 -15.24
C ARG A 282 1.01 -3.76 -14.77
N MET A 283 -0.06 -3.58 -15.52
CA MET A 283 -1.38 -4.14 -15.23
C MET A 283 -2.07 -4.60 -16.51
N HIS A 284 -2.84 -5.67 -16.37
CA HIS A 284 -3.71 -6.19 -17.41
C HIS A 284 -4.95 -6.82 -16.76
N VAL A 285 -6.10 -6.67 -17.40
CA VAL A 285 -7.38 -7.17 -16.91
C VAL A 285 -7.95 -8.15 -17.93
N ARG A 286 -8.12 -9.40 -17.53
CA ARG A 286 -8.78 -10.43 -18.35
C ARG A 286 -10.30 -10.31 -18.22
N ASP A 287 -11.00 -10.65 -19.31
CA ASP A 287 -12.47 -10.64 -19.37
C ASP A 287 -13.09 -9.31 -18.89
N ALA A 288 -12.42 -8.21 -19.22
CA ALA A 288 -12.76 -6.90 -18.70
C ALA A 288 -14.05 -6.35 -19.32
N THR A 289 -14.88 -5.73 -18.50
CA THR A 289 -16.02 -4.92 -18.98
C THR A 289 -16.02 -3.55 -18.32
N LEU A 290 -16.56 -2.57 -19.02
CA LEU A 290 -16.75 -1.20 -18.53
C LEU A 290 -18.21 -0.80 -18.63
N SER A 291 -18.65 0.05 -17.70
CA SER A 291 -19.92 0.75 -17.81
C SER A 291 -19.96 1.52 -19.13
N HIS A 292 -20.95 1.19 -19.97
CA HIS A 292 -21.17 1.85 -21.25
C HIS A 292 -21.40 3.36 -21.02
N LEU A 293 -22.20 3.72 -20.01
CA LEU A 293 -22.41 5.10 -19.61
C LEU A 293 -21.11 5.83 -19.24
N LEU A 294 -20.18 5.16 -18.54
CA LEU A 294 -18.88 5.75 -18.19
C LEU A 294 -18.02 6.01 -19.43
N VAL A 295 -18.04 5.10 -20.41
CA VAL A 295 -17.31 5.26 -21.67
C VAL A 295 -17.88 6.44 -22.47
N GLU A 296 -19.20 6.55 -22.57
CA GLU A 296 -19.88 7.68 -23.23
C GLU A 296 -19.62 9.01 -22.51
N ALA A 297 -19.65 9.01 -21.18
CA ALA A 297 -19.33 10.19 -20.38
C ALA A 297 -17.87 10.63 -20.57
N ALA A 298 -16.93 9.70 -20.66
CA ALA A 298 -15.52 9.99 -20.93
C ALA A 298 -15.29 10.54 -22.35
N GLY A 299 -16.09 10.12 -23.33
CA GLY A 299 -16.14 10.71 -24.69
C GLY A 299 -16.87 12.07 -24.74
N VAL A 300 -17.55 12.43 -23.65
CA VAL A 300 -18.46 13.57 -23.54
C VAL A 300 -19.52 13.55 -24.65
N ASP A 301 -20.13 12.38 -24.84
CA ASP A 301 -21.23 12.17 -25.79
C ASP A 301 -22.58 12.40 -25.12
N LEU A 302 -23.13 13.61 -25.31
CA LEU A 302 -24.36 14.02 -24.64
C LEU A 302 -25.61 13.29 -25.17
N ALA A 303 -25.62 12.92 -26.46
CA ALA A 303 -26.77 12.27 -27.08
C ALA A 303 -26.89 10.81 -26.64
N GLN A 304 -25.77 10.09 -26.66
CA GLN A 304 -25.72 8.68 -26.25
C GLN A 304 -25.87 8.54 -24.73
N ALA A 305 -25.24 9.42 -23.95
CA ALA A 305 -25.43 9.45 -22.49
C ALA A 305 -26.89 9.68 -22.08
N LEU A 306 -27.61 10.59 -22.76
CA LEU A 306 -29.04 10.83 -22.48
C LEU A 306 -29.91 9.63 -22.88
N GLY A 307 -29.60 8.96 -23.99
CA GLY A 307 -30.27 7.72 -24.39
C GLY A 307 -30.05 6.57 -23.40
N LEU A 308 -28.84 6.44 -22.86
CA LEU A 308 -28.50 5.44 -21.83
C LEU A 308 -29.09 5.77 -20.46
N ALA A 309 -29.23 7.05 -20.10
CA ALA A 309 -29.94 7.45 -18.88
C ALA A 309 -31.40 6.97 -18.87
N ILE A 310 -32.01 6.78 -20.05
CA ILE A 310 -33.37 6.26 -20.22
C ILE A 310 -33.39 4.73 -20.33
N ARG A 311 -32.48 4.13 -21.11
CA ARG A 311 -32.45 2.67 -21.37
C ARG A 311 -31.79 1.84 -20.28
N GLY A 312 -31.00 2.46 -19.41
CA GLY A 312 -30.15 1.79 -18.44
C GLY A 312 -28.73 1.54 -18.97
N ASP A 313 -27.78 1.44 -18.03
CA ASP A 313 -26.37 1.19 -18.32
C ASP A 313 -26.10 -0.30 -18.64
N ALA A 314 -25.08 -0.58 -19.44
CA ALA A 314 -24.71 -1.92 -19.88
C ALA A 314 -23.22 -2.20 -19.66
N ALA A 315 -22.87 -3.48 -19.51
CA ALA A 315 -21.48 -3.91 -19.47
C ALA A 315 -20.93 -4.00 -20.90
N LEU A 316 -20.02 -3.09 -21.25
CA LEU A 316 -19.34 -3.03 -22.54
C LEU A 316 -18.05 -3.87 -22.50
N PRO A 317 -17.90 -4.90 -23.33
CA PRO A 317 -16.67 -5.70 -23.36
C PRO A 317 -15.44 -4.89 -23.77
N VAL A 318 -14.37 -5.07 -23.02
CA VAL A 318 -13.03 -4.57 -23.35
C VAL A 318 -12.32 -5.66 -24.15
N LEU A 319 -12.00 -5.34 -25.40
CA LEU A 319 -11.32 -6.24 -26.34
C LEU A 319 -9.83 -6.35 -26.07
N CYS A 320 -9.19 -5.25 -25.65
CA CYS A 320 -7.79 -5.21 -25.27
C CYS A 320 -7.55 -4.12 -24.24
N ASN A 321 -6.71 -4.37 -23.24
CA ASN A 321 -6.29 -3.36 -22.28
C ASN A 321 -4.83 -3.59 -21.86
N VAL A 322 -4.13 -2.48 -21.74
CA VAL A 322 -2.71 -2.40 -21.39
C VAL A 322 -2.51 -1.20 -20.51
N ALA A 323 -1.83 -1.38 -19.39
CA ALA A 323 -1.32 -0.29 -18.57
C ALA A 323 0.12 -0.60 -18.16
N ASP A 324 1.08 0.05 -18.79
CA ASP A 324 2.52 -0.01 -18.48
C ASP A 324 3.03 1.39 -18.18
N PHE A 325 3.45 1.61 -16.95
CA PHE A 325 3.99 2.86 -16.46
C PHE A 325 5.47 2.70 -16.15
N GLY A 326 6.29 3.58 -16.72
CA GLY A 326 7.66 3.81 -16.28
C GLY A 326 7.67 4.85 -15.17
N ILE A 327 8.50 4.60 -14.16
CA ILE A 327 8.76 5.57 -13.10
C ILE A 327 10.24 5.92 -13.18
N ASP A 328 10.53 7.21 -13.30
CA ASP A 328 11.89 7.77 -13.32
C ASP A 328 11.93 8.97 -12.37
N ASN A 329 12.83 8.91 -11.39
CA ASN A 329 13.04 9.96 -10.39
C ASN A 329 11.72 10.48 -9.77
N GLY A 330 10.88 9.53 -9.32
CA GLY A 330 9.60 9.81 -8.69
C GLY A 330 8.51 10.33 -9.63
N VAL A 331 8.71 10.30 -10.95
CA VAL A 331 7.71 10.70 -11.94
C VAL A 331 7.25 9.51 -12.77
N ALA A 332 6.02 9.09 -12.55
CA ALA A 332 5.37 8.02 -13.30
C ALA A 332 4.78 8.56 -14.61
N ARG A 333 5.07 7.88 -15.73
CA ARG A 333 4.52 8.16 -17.07
C ARG A 333 4.08 6.87 -17.75
N PRO A 334 2.94 6.87 -18.45
CA PRO A 334 2.53 5.72 -19.24
C PRO A 334 3.52 5.52 -20.41
N LYS A 335 4.14 4.34 -20.49
CA LYS A 335 4.85 3.85 -21.68
C LYS A 335 3.85 3.34 -22.71
N ALA A 336 2.80 2.68 -22.22
CA ALA A 336 1.64 2.28 -22.99
C ALA A 336 0.43 2.28 -22.06
N PHE A 337 -0.61 3.03 -22.41
CA PHE A 337 -1.92 2.92 -21.77
C PHE A 337 -2.99 2.95 -22.84
N VAL A 338 -3.70 1.85 -23.01
CA VAL A 338 -4.80 1.77 -23.97
C VAL A 338 -5.89 0.85 -23.44
N ILE A 339 -7.14 1.25 -23.67
CA ILE A 339 -8.32 0.42 -23.47
C ILE A 339 -9.12 0.45 -24.76
N ILE A 340 -9.38 -0.72 -25.33
CA ILE A 340 -10.10 -0.88 -26.58
C ILE A 340 -11.42 -1.58 -26.26
N THR A 341 -12.54 -0.90 -26.50
CA THR A 341 -13.87 -1.50 -26.44
C THR A 341 -14.39 -1.75 -27.86
N ARG A 342 -15.62 -2.24 -28.00
CA ARG A 342 -16.28 -2.31 -29.31
C ARG A 342 -16.53 -0.92 -29.90
N ASP A 343 -16.83 0.06 -29.05
CA ASP A 343 -17.35 1.35 -29.49
C ASP A 343 -16.27 2.44 -29.52
N SER A 344 -15.22 2.31 -28.69
CA SER A 344 -14.22 3.35 -28.51
C SER A 344 -12.81 2.81 -28.24
N THR A 345 -11.82 3.67 -28.47
CA THR A 345 -10.43 3.48 -28.05
C THR A 345 -10.06 4.60 -27.08
N ILE A 346 -9.57 4.24 -25.90
CA ILE A 346 -9.23 5.17 -24.82
C ILE A 346 -7.73 5.14 -24.61
N TRP A 347 -7.11 6.31 -24.55
CA TRP A 347 -5.70 6.52 -24.27
C TRP A 347 -5.53 7.40 -23.04
N LEU A 348 -4.42 7.20 -22.33
CA LEU A 348 -4.01 8.06 -21.23
C LEU A 348 -2.57 8.49 -21.47
N ASP A 349 -2.33 9.80 -21.47
CA ASP A 349 -1.00 10.39 -21.46
C ASP A 349 -0.83 11.34 -20.25
N GLY A 350 0.37 11.91 -20.12
CA GLY A 350 0.72 12.84 -19.06
C GLY A 350 1.64 12.23 -18.01
N SER A 351 1.55 12.71 -16.77
CA SER A 351 2.42 12.25 -15.69
C SER A 351 1.80 12.38 -14.29
N VAL A 352 2.31 11.56 -13.38
CA VAL A 352 2.07 11.69 -11.94
C VAL A 352 3.43 11.84 -11.26
N SER A 353 3.63 12.93 -10.52
CA SER A 353 4.88 13.23 -9.81
C SER A 353 4.67 12.98 -8.32
N LEU A 354 5.36 11.97 -7.77
CA LEU A 354 5.42 11.69 -6.34
C LEU A 354 6.31 12.68 -5.59
N ARG A 355 7.22 13.35 -6.31
CA ARG A 355 8.10 14.40 -5.76
C ARG A 355 7.34 15.67 -5.39
N THR A 356 6.46 16.10 -6.29
CA THR A 356 5.65 17.31 -6.12
C THR A 356 4.22 17.01 -5.69
N GLU A 357 3.84 15.73 -5.62
CA GLU A 357 2.49 15.25 -5.31
C GLU A 357 1.45 15.89 -6.23
N THR A 358 1.76 15.91 -7.53
CA THR A 358 0.91 16.49 -8.56
C THR A 358 0.61 15.50 -9.66
N LEU A 359 -0.55 15.66 -10.26
CA LEU A 359 -1.02 14.90 -11.41
C LEU A 359 -1.34 15.86 -12.56
N ASP A 360 -0.98 15.45 -13.77
CA ASP A 360 -1.39 16.07 -15.03
C ASP A 360 -1.58 14.94 -16.03
N LEU A 361 -2.79 14.38 -16.01
CA LEU A 361 -3.19 13.28 -16.87
C LEU A 361 -4.20 13.78 -17.89
N ARG A 362 -4.12 13.22 -19.09
CA ARG A 362 -5.02 13.52 -20.21
C ARG A 362 -5.55 12.22 -20.77
N ALA A 363 -6.85 12.01 -20.63
CA ALA A 363 -7.56 10.90 -21.23
C ALA A 363 -8.18 11.34 -22.56
N VAL A 364 -7.92 10.57 -23.62
CA VAL A 364 -8.46 10.82 -24.96
C VAL A 364 -9.29 9.61 -25.37
N VAL A 365 -10.56 9.85 -25.67
CA VAL A 365 -11.49 8.83 -26.17
C VAL A 365 -11.74 9.08 -27.65
N SER A 366 -11.55 8.04 -28.45
CA SER A 366 -11.78 8.04 -29.90
C SER A 366 -12.89 7.04 -30.25
N PRO A 367 -14.10 7.51 -30.60
CA PRO A 367 -15.20 6.63 -31.00
C PRO A 367 -14.93 5.98 -32.36
N LYS A 368 -15.44 4.76 -32.54
CA LYS A 368 -15.28 3.95 -33.76
C LYS A 368 -16.45 4.07 -34.72
N ASP A 369 -17.61 4.45 -34.19
CA ASP A 369 -18.87 4.60 -34.93
C ASP A 369 -19.31 6.05 -35.02
N PHE A 370 -20.28 6.31 -35.90
CA PHE A 370 -20.85 7.64 -36.10
C PHE A 370 -21.52 8.14 -34.82
N SER A 371 -21.19 9.37 -34.41
CA SER A 371 -21.92 10.05 -33.33
C SER A 371 -22.46 11.41 -33.80
N PRO A 372 -23.76 11.69 -33.61
CA PRO A 372 -24.39 12.92 -34.07
C PRO A 372 -24.06 14.15 -33.21
N LEU A 373 -23.53 14.00 -31.99
CA LEU A 373 -23.27 15.10 -31.04
C LEU A 373 -22.04 14.85 -30.15
N SER A 374 -20.88 14.56 -30.76
CA SER A 374 -19.63 14.31 -30.03
C SER A 374 -18.79 15.59 -29.84
N LEU A 375 -18.42 15.86 -28.58
CA LEU A 375 -17.52 16.96 -28.25
C LEU A 375 -16.05 16.63 -28.56
N ARG A 376 -15.65 15.35 -28.61
CA ARG A 376 -14.24 14.89 -28.81
C ARG A 376 -13.24 15.66 -27.94
N THR A 377 -13.64 15.95 -26.70
CA THR A 377 -12.86 16.79 -25.80
C THR A 377 -12.09 15.92 -24.82
N PRO A 378 -10.75 15.96 -24.84
CA PRO A 378 -9.95 15.26 -23.85
C PRO A 378 -10.33 15.66 -22.43
N VAL A 379 -10.36 14.66 -21.55
CA VAL A 379 -10.59 14.84 -20.12
C VAL A 379 -9.24 14.97 -19.45
N HIS A 380 -9.08 16.02 -18.65
CA HIS A 380 -7.88 16.27 -17.86
C HIS A 380 -8.13 15.97 -16.39
N VAL A 381 -7.18 15.28 -15.76
CA VAL A 381 -7.11 15.14 -14.30
C VAL A 381 -5.85 15.87 -13.86
N ARG A 382 -6.02 17.03 -13.22
CA ARG A 382 -4.93 17.95 -12.82
C ARG A 382 -5.02 18.32 -11.35
N GLY A 383 -3.92 18.77 -10.78
CA GLY A 383 -3.88 19.28 -9.40
C GLY A 383 -2.95 18.47 -8.52
N SER A 384 -3.14 18.57 -7.20
CA SER A 384 -2.38 17.78 -6.24
C SER A 384 -3.00 16.39 -6.05
N LEU A 385 -2.24 15.43 -5.53
CA LEU A 385 -2.76 14.11 -5.14
C LEU A 385 -3.88 14.21 -4.11
N ARG A 386 -3.85 15.26 -3.28
CA ARG A 386 -4.86 15.54 -2.26
C ARG A 386 -6.19 15.99 -2.86
N GLU A 387 -6.11 16.87 -3.86
CA GLU A 387 -7.27 17.55 -4.45
C GLU A 387 -7.17 17.49 -5.99
N PRO A 388 -7.40 16.31 -6.59
CA PRO A 388 -7.45 16.18 -8.04
C PRO A 388 -8.71 16.87 -8.58
N ALA A 389 -8.54 17.64 -9.66
CA ALA A 389 -9.61 18.29 -10.39
C ALA A 389 -9.77 17.65 -11.77
N VAL A 390 -11.01 17.29 -12.12
CA VAL A 390 -11.38 16.80 -13.44
C VAL A 390 -11.93 17.95 -14.26
N SER A 391 -11.41 18.14 -15.48
CA SER A 391 -11.82 19.22 -16.38
C SER A 391 -11.82 18.77 -17.84
N LEU A 392 -12.53 19.51 -18.69
CA LEU A 392 -12.55 19.30 -20.14
C LEU A 392 -11.64 20.31 -20.85
N GLU A 393 -11.01 19.91 -21.96
CA GLU A 393 -10.24 20.83 -22.80
C GLU A 393 -11.13 21.86 -23.54
N LEU A 394 -11.38 23.01 -22.90
CA LEU A 394 -12.30 24.04 -23.39
C LEU A 394 -11.91 24.65 -24.75
N ASN A 395 -10.63 24.67 -25.13
CA ASN A 395 -10.18 25.29 -26.37
C ASN A 395 -10.76 24.61 -27.61
N ARG A 396 -10.84 23.28 -27.61
CA ARG A 396 -11.46 22.50 -28.69
C ARG A 396 -12.96 22.71 -28.75
N LEU A 397 -13.59 22.83 -27.57
CA LEU A 397 -15.02 23.09 -27.44
C LEU A 397 -15.40 24.48 -27.97
N ALA A 398 -14.62 25.50 -27.63
CA ALA A 398 -14.84 26.88 -28.09
C ALA A 398 -14.75 27.01 -29.62
N GLY A 399 -13.79 26.32 -30.25
CA GLY A 399 -13.68 26.27 -31.71
C GLY A 399 -14.93 25.66 -32.38
N LYS A 400 -15.43 24.54 -31.85
CA LYS A 400 -16.66 23.89 -32.34
C LYS A 400 -17.90 24.79 -32.13
N ALA A 401 -18.03 25.42 -30.97
CA ALA A 401 -19.12 26.35 -30.68
C ALA A 401 -19.11 27.58 -31.60
N GLY A 402 -17.94 28.14 -31.89
CA GLY A 402 -17.79 29.24 -32.85
C GLY A 402 -18.19 28.83 -34.26
N ALA A 403 -17.73 27.67 -34.74
CA ALA A 403 -18.14 27.13 -36.04
C ALA A 403 -19.65 26.86 -36.11
N ALA A 404 -20.23 26.33 -35.04
CA ALA A 404 -21.66 26.05 -34.94
C ALA A 404 -22.48 27.34 -35.00
N ALA A 405 -22.07 28.39 -34.28
CA ALA A 405 -22.71 29.70 -34.33
C ALA A 405 -22.66 30.30 -35.74
N LEU A 406 -21.50 30.23 -36.42
CA LEU A 406 -21.36 30.71 -37.81
C LEU A 406 -22.26 29.94 -38.78
N LEU A 407 -22.35 28.60 -38.64
CA LEU A 407 -23.23 27.78 -39.47
C LEU A 407 -24.72 28.00 -39.16
N ALA A 408 -25.08 28.27 -37.91
CA ALA A 408 -26.44 28.59 -37.49
C ALA A 408 -26.98 29.85 -38.18
N LEU A 409 -26.11 30.83 -38.47
CA LEU A 409 -26.47 32.03 -39.22
C LEU A 409 -26.87 31.71 -40.67
N LEU A 410 -26.33 30.64 -41.25
CA LEU A 410 -26.69 30.17 -42.59
C LEU A 410 -27.93 29.27 -42.56
N ASN A 411 -27.96 28.32 -41.61
CA ASN A 411 -29.09 27.43 -41.37
C ASN A 411 -29.04 26.94 -39.91
N PRO A 412 -30.09 27.14 -39.09
CA PRO A 412 -30.12 26.69 -37.71
C PRO A 412 -29.81 25.19 -37.53
N LEU A 413 -30.19 24.34 -38.49
CA LEU A 413 -29.89 22.91 -38.47
C LEU A 413 -28.42 22.61 -38.82
N ALA A 414 -27.71 23.51 -39.51
CA ALA A 414 -26.28 23.35 -39.80
C ALA A 414 -25.40 23.56 -38.55
N ALA A 415 -25.95 24.10 -37.46
CA ALA A 415 -25.24 24.29 -36.19
C ALA A 415 -24.74 22.97 -35.57
N ILE A 416 -25.34 21.83 -35.93
CA ILE A 416 -24.92 20.51 -35.42
C ILE A 416 -23.70 19.93 -36.15
N ILE A 417 -23.40 20.42 -37.35
CA ILE A 417 -22.36 19.84 -38.22
C ILE A 417 -20.98 19.74 -37.54
N PRO A 418 -20.49 20.74 -36.79
CA PRO A 418 -19.19 20.64 -36.10
C PRO A 418 -19.14 19.59 -34.98
N PHE A 419 -20.29 19.05 -34.58
CA PHE A 419 -20.44 18.02 -33.56
C PHE A 419 -20.74 16.64 -34.16
N ILE A 420 -20.94 16.55 -35.48
CA ILE A 420 -21.06 15.28 -36.19
C ILE A 420 -19.68 14.65 -36.31
N ASP A 421 -19.61 13.39 -35.89
CA ASP A 421 -18.40 12.59 -35.89
C ASP A 421 -18.59 11.33 -36.75
N PRO A 422 -17.82 11.13 -37.82
CA PRO A 422 -17.93 9.93 -38.66
C PRO A 422 -17.29 8.66 -38.06
N GLY A 423 -16.54 8.77 -36.95
CA GLY A 423 -15.78 7.67 -36.35
C GLY A 423 -14.43 7.40 -37.03
N ALA A 424 -13.51 6.73 -36.32
CA ALA A 424 -12.14 6.44 -36.80
C ALA A 424 -11.85 4.92 -36.89
N SER A 425 -12.70 4.18 -37.60
CA SER A 425 -12.70 2.70 -37.61
C SER A 425 -11.40 2.03 -38.11
N GLN A 426 -10.75 2.58 -39.15
CA GLN A 426 -9.50 2.00 -39.69
C GLN A 426 -8.30 2.19 -38.74
N GLU A 427 -8.21 3.34 -38.08
CA GLU A 427 -7.14 3.63 -37.12
C GLU A 427 -7.31 2.78 -35.86
N ALA A 428 -8.56 2.62 -35.40
CA ALA A 428 -8.92 1.71 -34.32
C ALA A 428 -8.54 0.24 -34.59
N GLN A 429 -8.64 -0.24 -35.83
CA GLN A 429 -8.21 -1.60 -36.20
C GLN A 429 -6.68 -1.76 -36.12
N ARG A 430 -5.91 -0.78 -36.61
CA ARG A 430 -4.44 -0.81 -36.52
C ARG A 430 -3.95 -0.79 -35.07
N VAL A 431 -4.55 0.07 -34.25
CA VAL A 431 -4.29 0.16 -32.82
C VAL A 431 -4.66 -1.14 -32.10
N GLY A 432 -5.79 -1.75 -32.45
CA GLY A 432 -6.20 -3.06 -31.97
C GLY A 432 -5.13 -4.12 -32.20
N ALA A 433 -4.63 -4.23 -33.44
CA ALA A 433 -3.58 -5.17 -33.77
C ALA A 433 -2.27 -4.91 -33.00
N GLN A 434 -1.92 -3.65 -32.74
CA GLN A 434 -0.75 -3.28 -31.93
C GLN A 434 -0.95 -3.62 -30.44
N CYS A 435 -2.14 -3.38 -29.90
CA CYS A 435 -2.51 -3.73 -28.53
C CYS A 435 -2.43 -5.24 -28.33
N ASP A 436 -3.02 -6.02 -29.24
CA ASP A 436 -2.94 -7.47 -29.18
C ASP A 436 -1.50 -7.98 -29.35
N ALA A 437 -0.70 -7.32 -30.19
CA ALA A 437 0.71 -7.66 -30.35
C ALA A 437 1.50 -7.35 -29.07
N LEU A 438 1.23 -6.23 -28.41
CA LEU A 438 1.78 -5.91 -27.10
C LEU A 438 1.42 -7.03 -26.12
N VAL A 439 0.12 -7.30 -25.93
CA VAL A 439 -0.37 -8.34 -25.01
C VAL A 439 0.24 -9.72 -25.32
N ARG A 440 0.40 -10.07 -26.61
CA ARG A 440 1.00 -11.35 -27.06
C ARG A 440 2.53 -11.42 -26.95
N LYS A 441 3.26 -10.31 -27.09
CA LYS A 441 4.73 -10.30 -27.22
C LYS A 441 5.48 -10.36 -25.89
N GLN A 442 4.81 -10.52 -24.76
CA GLN A 442 5.48 -10.52 -23.45
C GLN A 442 4.79 -11.52 -22.50
N GLY A 443 5.53 -12.08 -21.56
CA GLY A 443 5.02 -12.64 -20.31
C GLY A 443 4.93 -11.51 -19.27
N TRP A 444 3.89 -10.67 -19.39
CA TRP A 444 3.82 -9.27 -18.88
C TRP A 444 4.04 -9.15 -17.38
N ILE A 445 3.57 -10.13 -16.63
CA ILE A 445 3.82 -10.25 -15.20
C ILE A 445 4.77 -11.41 -15.07
N SER A 446 6.04 -11.08 -14.85
CA SER A 446 7.07 -12.09 -14.66
C SER A 446 6.66 -13.04 -13.53
N ALA A 447 7.17 -14.27 -13.54
CA ALA A 447 7.13 -15.07 -12.32
C ALA A 447 7.77 -14.26 -11.18
N PRO A 448 7.33 -14.43 -9.93
CA PRO A 448 7.98 -13.78 -8.80
C PRO A 448 9.48 -14.03 -8.88
N VAL A 449 10.29 -12.98 -8.76
CA VAL A 449 11.75 -13.16 -8.68
C VAL A 449 12.00 -14.06 -7.48
N PRO A 450 12.86 -15.10 -7.61
CA PRO A 450 13.20 -15.96 -6.50
C PRO A 450 13.65 -15.12 -5.31
N ARG A 451 13.21 -15.51 -4.12
CA ARG A 451 13.53 -14.89 -2.82
C ARG A 451 14.91 -14.21 -2.86
N PRO A 452 15.03 -12.92 -2.48
CA PRO A 452 16.36 -12.39 -2.21
C PRO A 452 17.03 -13.38 -1.26
N LYS A 453 18.26 -13.82 -1.59
CA LYS A 453 19.01 -14.70 -0.69
C LYS A 453 19.14 -13.92 0.61
N HIS A 454 18.38 -14.31 1.63
CA HIS A 454 18.55 -13.75 2.96
C HIS A 454 20.03 -13.86 3.28
N ALA A 455 20.65 -12.76 3.68
CA ALA A 455 21.92 -12.88 4.37
C ALA A 455 21.63 -13.82 5.55
N PRO A 456 22.32 -14.97 5.65
CA PRO A 456 22.11 -15.83 6.80
C PRO A 456 22.34 -14.98 8.04
N MET A 457 21.43 -15.07 9.02
CA MET A 457 21.65 -14.40 10.29
C MET A 457 23.08 -14.69 10.75
N PRO A 458 23.87 -13.68 11.14
CA PRO A 458 25.25 -13.91 11.55
C PRO A 458 25.25 -14.95 12.67
N GLN A 459 25.74 -16.15 12.35
CA GLN A 459 25.89 -17.19 13.36
C GLN A 459 26.92 -16.69 14.35
N THR A 460 26.55 -16.64 15.63
CA THR A 460 27.50 -16.32 16.70
C THR A 460 28.66 -17.31 16.59
N PRO A 461 29.93 -16.88 16.49
CA PRO A 461 31.05 -17.81 16.56
C PRO A 461 30.92 -18.55 17.89
N ALA A 462 30.85 -19.87 17.83
CA ALA A 462 30.89 -20.71 19.01
C ALA A 462 32.14 -20.28 19.80
N ARG A 463 31.95 -19.71 21.00
CA ARG A 463 33.06 -19.44 21.90
C ARG A 463 33.82 -20.75 22.05
N ALA A 464 35.06 -20.78 21.58
CA ALA A 464 35.99 -21.85 21.91
C ALA A 464 36.00 -21.94 23.45
N ARG A 465 35.60 -23.11 23.95
CA ARG A 465 35.59 -23.41 25.39
C ARG A 465 37.00 -23.41 25.95
#